data_AF-A0A924V8L4-F1
#
_entry.id   AF-A0A924V8L4-F1
#
_cell.length_a   1.000
_cell.length_b   1.000
_cell.length_c   1.000
_cell.angle_alpha   90.00
_cell.angle_beta   90.00
_cell.angle_gamma   90.00
#
_symmetry.space_group_name_H-M   'P 1'
#
loop_
_entity.id
_entity.type
_entity.pdbx_description
1 polymer ?
#
loop_
_entity_poly.entity_id
_entity_poly.type
_entity_poly.pdbx_seq_one_letter_code
_entity_poly.pdbx_strand_id
1 'polypeptide(L)'
;MKTLDFFTQLKSQNLSHLEKETGLSRQALHNAVKTKNMKLDNLTTVAQALNFKVEFTPRLTEENLLSSLVKWGAPLAHSNEGNLSLEMSVQESLKRARGDGVYETLLPYVLHCNVKNLNPLKIVAAAFNANQVNVFGYFVEMARKFHPHEKFDEMLKLLEPAKSIPVEFLVLSTKSRFPELFDKNTLALKWNLKVRGQVQDHLQRWEKWEQFRKSN
;
A
#
# COMPACT_ATOMS: atom_id res chain seq x y z
N MET A 1 -22.83 15.91 -1.52
CA MET A 1 -22.47 16.16 -0.11
C MET A 1 -20.94 16.17 -0.04
N LYS A 2 -20.27 17.23 0.43
CA LYS A 2 -18.80 17.24 0.56
C LYS A 2 -18.42 16.57 1.88
N THR A 3 -17.71 15.44 1.82
CA THR A 3 -17.14 14.81 3.01
C THR A 3 -15.93 15.63 3.43
N LEU A 4 -15.99 16.24 4.62
CA LEU A 4 -14.90 17.05 5.17
C LEU A 4 -14.19 16.25 6.26
N ASP A 5 -12.85 16.28 6.27
CA ASP A 5 -12.04 15.65 7.30
C ASP A 5 -12.42 16.18 8.70
N PHE A 6 -12.83 15.29 9.60
CA PHE A 6 -13.35 15.62 10.93
C PHE A 6 -12.41 16.55 11.71
N PHE A 7 -11.10 16.28 11.69
CA PHE A 7 -10.12 17.09 12.43
C PHE A 7 -9.89 18.47 11.81
N THR A 8 -10.07 18.59 10.49
CA THR A 8 -10.06 19.88 9.80
C THR A 8 -11.26 20.72 10.22
N GLN A 9 -12.44 20.11 10.35
CA GLN A 9 -13.62 20.79 10.89
C GLN A 9 -13.46 21.13 12.37
N LEU A 10 -12.96 20.20 13.19
CA LEU A 10 -12.72 20.45 14.62
C LEU A 10 -11.78 21.65 14.85
N LYS A 11 -10.76 21.82 14.01
CA LYS A 11 -9.82 22.94 14.08
C LYS A 11 -10.48 24.30 13.89
N SER A 12 -11.57 24.39 13.12
CA SER A 12 -12.26 25.65 12.86
C SER A 12 -13.33 26.00 13.90
N GLN A 13 -13.51 25.17 14.93
CA GLN A 13 -14.56 25.35 15.94
C GLN A 13 -14.05 26.09 17.17
N ASN A 14 -14.98 26.70 17.91
CA ASN A 14 -14.67 27.29 19.20
C ASN A 14 -14.47 26.20 20.26
N LEU A 15 -13.21 25.89 20.60
CA LEU A 15 -12.87 24.84 21.55
C LEU A 15 -13.44 25.09 22.96
N SER A 16 -13.68 26.34 23.36
CA SER A 16 -14.30 26.66 24.64
C SER A 16 -15.79 26.31 24.68
N HIS A 17 -16.47 26.40 23.53
CA HIS A 17 -17.86 25.96 23.39
C HIS A 17 -17.94 24.44 23.43
N LEU A 18 -17.07 23.78 22.66
CA LEU A 18 -17.00 22.32 22.62
C LEU A 18 -16.61 21.72 23.98
N GLU A 19 -15.74 22.35 24.75
CA GLU A 19 -15.43 21.91 26.11
C GLU A 19 -16.67 21.87 27.00
N LYS A 20 -17.55 22.88 26.90
CA LYS A 20 -18.81 22.92 27.65
C LYS A 20 -19.81 21.87 27.18
N GLU A 21 -19.92 21.64 25.87
CA GLU A 21 -20.88 20.70 25.31
C GLU A 21 -20.46 19.23 25.44
N THR A 22 -19.15 18.96 25.35
CA THR A 22 -18.62 17.59 25.29
C THR A 22 -17.99 17.12 26.61
N GLY A 23 -17.72 18.04 27.53
CA GLY A 23 -16.99 17.76 28.79
C GLY A 23 -15.50 17.46 28.58
N LEU A 24 -14.99 17.55 27.35
CA LEU A 24 -13.58 17.33 27.04
C LEU A 24 -12.77 18.60 27.24
N SER A 25 -11.65 18.50 27.95
CA SER A 25 -10.80 19.67 28.18
C SER A 25 -10.30 20.28 26.87
N ARG A 26 -10.16 21.60 26.84
CA ARG A 26 -9.57 22.31 25.69
C ARG A 26 -8.22 21.74 25.26
N GLN A 27 -7.38 21.32 26.22
CA GLN A 27 -6.10 20.69 25.94
C GLN A 27 -6.26 19.35 25.21
N ALA A 28 -7.25 18.54 25.59
CA ALA A 28 -7.54 17.27 24.93
C ALA A 28 -8.04 17.49 23.49
N LEU A 29 -8.94 18.45 23.27
CA LEU A 29 -9.44 18.81 21.94
C LEU A 29 -8.29 19.33 21.04
N HIS A 30 -7.44 20.21 21.58
CA HIS A 30 -6.27 20.74 20.86
C HIS A 30 -5.26 19.62 20.52
N ASN A 31 -4.97 18.73 21.47
CA ASN A 31 -4.10 17.58 21.24
C ASN A 31 -4.68 16.63 20.18
N ALA A 32 -5.99 16.45 20.15
CA ALA A 32 -6.65 15.60 19.16
C ALA A 32 -6.56 16.19 17.75
N VAL A 33 -6.75 17.51 17.58
CA VAL A 33 -6.53 18.19 16.29
C VAL A 33 -5.08 18.03 15.82
N LYS A 34 -4.12 18.17 16.73
CA LYS A 34 -2.69 18.06 16.40
C LYS A 34 -2.26 16.64 16.02
N THR A 35 -2.71 15.65 16.78
CA THR A 35 -2.29 14.25 16.60
C THR A 35 -3.17 13.47 15.63
N LYS A 36 -4.33 14.04 15.23
CA LYS A 36 -5.41 13.34 14.51
C LYS A 36 -5.79 12.03 15.19
N ASN A 37 -5.75 12.03 16.52
CA ASN A 37 -6.04 10.86 17.34
C ASN A 37 -6.96 11.28 18.49
N MET A 38 -8.09 10.60 18.59
CA MET A 38 -9.09 10.78 19.64
C MET A 38 -9.73 9.43 19.94
N LYS A 39 -10.05 9.16 21.21
CA LYS A 39 -10.83 7.96 21.57
C LYS A 39 -12.18 7.99 20.86
N LEU A 40 -12.68 6.82 20.46
CA LEU A 40 -13.91 6.67 19.71
C LEU A 40 -15.11 7.35 20.37
N ASP A 41 -15.26 7.17 21.69
CA ASP A 41 -16.35 7.76 22.47
C ASP A 41 -16.28 9.29 22.41
N ASN A 42 -15.09 9.85 22.66
CA ASN A 42 -14.85 11.29 22.60
C ASN A 42 -15.11 11.85 21.18
N LEU A 43 -14.72 11.11 20.14
CA LEU A 43 -14.96 11.51 18.75
C LEU A 43 -16.46 11.56 18.46
N THR A 44 -17.21 10.58 18.93
CA THR A 44 -18.67 10.51 18.77
C THR A 44 -19.35 11.66 19.50
N THR A 45 -18.96 11.95 20.75
CA THR A 45 -19.47 13.08 21.53
C THR A 45 -19.20 14.42 20.85
N VAL A 46 -17.98 14.64 20.36
CA VAL A 46 -17.61 15.87 19.65
C VAL A 46 -18.34 16.00 18.33
N ALA A 47 -18.48 14.92 17.57
CA ALA A 47 -19.24 14.94 16.32
C ALA A 47 -20.71 15.23 16.54
N GLN A 48 -21.33 14.67 17.59
CA GLN A 48 -22.71 14.99 17.98
C GLN A 48 -22.86 16.48 18.34
N ALA A 49 -21.96 17.04 19.15
CA ALA A 49 -21.96 18.47 19.47
C ALA A 49 -21.83 19.36 18.21
N LEU A 50 -21.08 18.88 17.21
CA LEU A 50 -20.95 19.56 15.90
C LEU A 50 -22.08 19.27 14.91
N ASN A 51 -23.12 18.54 15.32
CA ASN A 51 -24.19 18.06 14.43
C ASN A 51 -23.67 17.30 13.20
N PHE A 52 -22.56 16.57 13.36
CA PHE A 52 -21.99 15.72 12.34
C PHE A 52 -22.46 14.28 12.50
N LYS A 53 -22.85 13.67 11.38
CA LYS A 53 -23.03 12.23 11.31
C LYS A 53 -21.66 11.57 11.18
N VAL A 54 -21.28 10.78 12.18
CA VAL A 54 -20.04 10.00 12.10
C VAL A 54 -20.30 8.77 11.25
N GLU A 55 -19.55 8.65 10.17
CA GLU A 55 -19.50 7.45 9.37
C GLU A 55 -18.13 6.79 9.57
N PHE A 56 -18.12 5.57 10.08
CA PHE A 56 -16.91 4.78 10.24
C PHE A 56 -16.68 3.98 8.97
N THR A 57 -16.08 4.61 7.96
CA THR A 57 -15.66 3.89 6.77
C THR A 57 -14.50 2.95 7.14
N PRO A 58 -14.60 1.64 6.86
CA PRO A 58 -13.50 0.72 7.11
C PRO A 58 -12.25 1.23 6.40
N ARG A 59 -11.15 1.38 7.16
CA ARG A 59 -9.88 1.83 6.58
C ARG A 59 -9.35 0.85 5.52
N LEU A 60 -9.72 -0.42 5.61
CA LEU A 60 -9.24 -1.49 4.73
C LEU A 60 -10.32 -1.92 3.73
N THR A 61 -10.70 -1.03 2.82
CA THR A 61 -11.46 -1.38 1.61
C THR A 61 -10.52 -1.54 0.42
N GLU A 62 -10.98 -2.29 -0.60
CA GLU A 62 -10.26 -2.40 -1.87
C GLU A 62 -10.10 -1.06 -2.57
N GLU A 63 -11.16 -0.25 -2.60
CA GLU A 63 -11.15 1.09 -3.18
C GLU A 63 -10.10 2.00 -2.52
N ASN A 64 -9.99 1.97 -1.19
CA ASN A 64 -8.97 2.75 -0.47
C ASN A 64 -7.55 2.19 -0.71
N LEU A 65 -7.40 0.87 -0.88
CA LEU A 65 -6.12 0.27 -1.24
C LEU A 65 -5.66 0.73 -2.62
N LEU A 66 -6.52 0.62 -3.64
CA LEU A 66 -6.23 1.04 -5.01
C LEU A 66 -5.94 2.54 -5.08
N SER A 67 -6.75 3.37 -4.40
CA SER A 67 -6.51 4.82 -4.31
C SER A 67 -5.19 5.15 -3.59
N SER A 68 -4.83 4.37 -2.56
CA SER A 68 -3.53 4.53 -1.88
C SER A 68 -2.37 4.13 -2.80
N LEU A 69 -2.51 3.06 -3.59
CA LEU A 69 -1.49 2.69 -4.58
C LEU A 69 -1.29 3.79 -5.63
N VAL A 70 -2.36 4.43 -6.11
CA VAL A 70 -2.27 5.60 -7.03
C VAL A 70 -1.50 6.75 -6.41
N LYS A 71 -1.80 7.08 -5.14
CA LYS A 71 -1.03 8.08 -4.38
C LYS A 71 0.46 7.75 -4.33
N TRP A 72 0.82 6.47 -4.30
CA TRP A 72 2.22 6.00 -4.35
C TRP A 72 2.75 5.79 -5.78
N GLY A 73 2.02 6.21 -6.81
CA GLY A 73 2.48 6.22 -8.20
C GLY A 73 1.97 5.06 -9.07
N ALA A 74 1.08 4.20 -8.58
CA ALA A 74 0.47 3.17 -9.42
C ALA A 74 -0.34 3.79 -10.58
N PRO A 75 -0.22 3.29 -11.82
CA PRO A 75 -0.92 3.84 -12.99
C PRO A 75 -2.30 3.23 -13.12
N LEU A 76 -3.19 3.58 -12.19
CA LEU A 76 -4.60 3.23 -12.20
C LEU A 76 -5.46 4.50 -12.33
N ALA A 77 -6.60 4.38 -12.98
CA ALA A 77 -7.62 5.44 -13.02
C ALA A 77 -8.45 5.44 -11.73
N HIS A 78 -7.84 5.86 -10.60
CA HIS A 78 -8.50 6.02 -9.30
C HIS A 78 -8.11 7.37 -8.66
N SER A 79 -8.81 7.75 -7.59
CA SER A 79 -8.44 8.91 -6.79
C SER A 79 -7.06 8.73 -6.13
N ASN A 80 -6.37 9.83 -5.84
CA ASN A 80 -5.14 9.83 -5.03
C ASN A 80 -5.43 10.07 -3.54
N GLU A 81 -6.69 9.94 -3.12
CA GLU A 81 -7.16 10.27 -1.76
C GLU A 81 -6.97 9.12 -0.76
N GLY A 82 -6.28 8.05 -1.17
CA GLY A 82 -6.02 6.90 -0.31
C GLY A 82 -5.27 7.25 0.98
N ASN A 83 -5.70 6.64 2.09
CA ASN A 83 -5.23 6.96 3.45
C ASN A 83 -4.29 5.91 4.07
N LEU A 84 -3.87 4.89 3.30
CA LEU A 84 -2.92 3.90 3.79
C LEU A 84 -1.48 4.44 3.73
N SER A 85 -0.66 4.05 4.70
CA SER A 85 0.79 4.27 4.58
C SER A 85 1.35 3.39 3.46
N LEU A 86 2.58 3.66 3.01
CA LEU A 86 3.22 2.84 1.98
C LEU A 86 3.40 1.40 2.46
N GLU A 87 3.82 1.21 3.72
CA GLU A 87 3.99 -0.12 4.33
C GLU A 87 2.67 -0.89 4.38
N MET A 88 1.58 -0.24 4.82
CA MET A 88 0.25 -0.86 4.84
C MET A 88 -0.22 -1.18 3.42
N SER A 89 0.02 -0.29 2.46
CA SER A 89 -0.36 -0.51 1.05
C SER A 89 0.37 -1.73 0.48
N VAL A 90 1.68 -1.85 0.76
CA VAL A 90 2.49 -3.01 0.38
C VAL A 90 1.99 -4.29 1.05
N GLN A 91 1.76 -4.27 2.37
CA GLN A 91 1.29 -5.43 3.13
C GLN A 91 -0.04 -5.96 2.57
N GLU A 92 -1.04 -5.09 2.40
CA GLU A 92 -2.37 -5.48 1.93
C GLU A 92 -2.37 -5.92 0.47
N SER A 93 -1.57 -5.25 -0.37
CA SER A 93 -1.40 -5.66 -1.77
C SER A 93 -0.71 -7.02 -1.89
N LEU A 94 0.27 -7.33 -1.03
CA LEU A 94 0.93 -8.64 -1.00
C LEU A 94 -0.04 -9.76 -0.63
N LYS A 95 -0.97 -9.52 0.30
CA LYS A 95 -2.03 -10.48 0.63
C LYS A 95 -2.94 -10.77 -0.57
N ARG A 96 -3.17 -9.77 -1.43
CA ARG A 96 -4.02 -9.87 -2.63
C ARG A 96 -3.29 -10.39 -3.86
N ALA A 97 -1.98 -10.18 -3.95
CA ALA A 97 -1.18 -10.52 -5.12
C ALA A 97 -1.26 -12.01 -5.53
N ARG A 98 -1.62 -12.91 -4.62
CA ARG A 98 -1.86 -14.33 -4.97
C ARG A 98 -3.13 -14.57 -5.78
N GLY A 99 -4.19 -13.81 -5.49
CA GLY A 99 -5.51 -13.97 -6.10
C GLY A 99 -5.79 -13.01 -7.26
N ASP A 100 -5.01 -11.94 -7.35
CA ASP A 100 -5.15 -10.91 -8.37
C ASP A 100 -3.78 -10.47 -8.90
N GLY A 101 -3.52 -10.81 -10.16
CA GLY A 101 -2.28 -10.49 -10.88
C GLY A 101 -2.09 -9.00 -11.17
N VAL A 102 -3.10 -8.15 -10.95
CA VAL A 102 -2.95 -6.69 -11.04
C VAL A 102 -1.89 -6.22 -10.03
N TYR A 103 -1.96 -6.68 -8.78
CA TYR A 103 -1.02 -6.28 -7.73
C TYR A 103 0.41 -6.75 -8.02
N GLU A 104 0.57 -7.85 -8.76
CA GLU A 104 1.88 -8.35 -9.21
C GLU A 104 2.60 -7.34 -10.12
N THR A 105 1.85 -6.65 -10.97
CA THR A 105 2.40 -5.65 -11.87
C THR A 105 2.59 -4.30 -11.17
N LEU A 106 1.66 -3.93 -10.27
CA LEU A 106 1.66 -2.61 -9.63
C LEU A 106 2.71 -2.49 -8.53
N LEU A 107 2.87 -3.50 -7.67
CA LEU A 107 3.71 -3.39 -6.49
C LEU A 107 5.18 -3.11 -6.79
N PRO A 108 5.85 -3.85 -7.70
CA PRO A 108 7.24 -3.54 -8.05
C PRO A 108 7.38 -2.12 -8.61
N TYR A 109 6.42 -1.67 -9.41
CA TYR A 109 6.42 -0.32 -9.97
C TYR A 109 6.24 0.76 -8.88
N VAL A 110 5.37 0.52 -7.90
CA VAL A 110 5.21 1.39 -6.71
C VAL A 110 6.50 1.45 -5.89
N LEU A 111 7.18 0.31 -5.68
CA LEU A 111 8.47 0.28 -4.99
C LEU A 111 9.52 1.11 -5.74
N HIS A 112 9.58 0.95 -7.06
CA HIS A 112 10.44 1.76 -7.93
C HIS A 112 10.17 3.25 -7.78
N CYS A 113 8.91 3.68 -7.93
CA CYS A 113 8.51 5.09 -7.84
C CYS A 113 8.92 5.75 -6.52
N ASN A 114 8.98 4.97 -5.44
CA ASN A 114 9.25 5.48 -4.09
C ASN A 114 10.64 5.13 -3.56
N VAL A 115 11.51 4.52 -4.38
CA VAL A 115 12.76 3.89 -3.92
C VAL A 115 13.61 4.81 -3.02
N LYS A 116 13.74 6.09 -3.39
CA LYS A 116 14.51 7.08 -2.63
C LYS A 116 14.00 7.29 -1.20
N ASN A 117 12.69 7.13 -0.97
CA ASN A 117 12.03 7.36 0.31
C ASN A 117 11.74 6.07 1.10
N LEU A 118 12.04 4.90 0.53
CA LEU A 118 11.81 3.63 1.23
C LEU A 118 12.70 3.50 2.47
N ASN A 119 12.13 2.95 3.53
CA ASN A 119 12.88 2.38 4.64
C ASN A 119 12.88 0.85 4.47
N PRO A 120 14.03 0.24 4.11
CA PRO A 120 14.11 -1.20 3.83
C PRO A 120 13.55 -2.08 4.95
N LEU A 121 13.87 -1.78 6.21
CA LEU A 121 13.41 -2.57 7.36
C LEU A 121 11.88 -2.54 7.50
N LYS A 122 11.26 -1.35 7.41
CA LYS A 122 9.80 -1.21 7.54
C LYS A 122 9.05 -1.91 6.42
N ILE A 123 9.56 -1.80 5.20
CA ILE A 123 8.94 -2.41 4.02
C ILE A 123 9.11 -3.93 4.03
N VAL A 124 10.28 -4.44 4.42
CA VAL A 124 10.50 -5.87 4.61
C VAL A 124 9.61 -6.43 5.73
N ALA A 125 9.45 -5.71 6.84
CA ALA A 125 8.53 -6.09 7.90
C ALA A 125 7.07 -6.22 7.40
N ALA A 126 6.64 -5.38 6.45
CA ALA A 126 5.33 -5.50 5.81
C ALA A 126 5.16 -6.86 5.08
N ALA A 127 6.23 -7.37 4.45
CA ALA A 127 6.22 -8.67 3.78
C ALA A 127 6.14 -9.85 4.77
N PHE A 128 6.88 -9.76 5.88
CA PHE A 128 6.77 -10.74 6.98
C PHE A 128 5.36 -10.74 7.58
N ASN A 129 4.80 -9.56 7.86
CA ASN A 129 3.45 -9.44 8.41
C ASN A 129 2.36 -9.92 7.44
N ALA A 130 2.62 -9.93 6.14
CA ALA A 130 1.74 -10.54 5.14
C ALA A 130 1.92 -12.06 5.00
N ASN A 131 3.01 -12.62 5.55
CA ASN A 131 3.49 -13.98 5.28
C ASN A 131 3.73 -14.23 3.78
N GLN A 132 4.36 -13.25 3.11
CA GLN A 132 4.58 -13.21 1.66
C GLN A 132 6.04 -12.92 1.31
N VAL A 133 6.99 -13.39 2.11
CA VAL A 133 8.44 -13.10 1.94
C VAL A 133 8.93 -13.41 0.53
N ASN A 134 8.64 -14.60 0.01
CA ASN A 134 9.08 -15.00 -1.34
C ASN A 134 8.48 -14.13 -2.45
N VAL A 135 7.17 -13.86 -2.38
CA VAL A 135 6.47 -12.98 -3.33
C VAL A 135 7.06 -11.58 -3.31
N PHE A 136 7.33 -11.06 -2.12
CA PHE A 136 7.93 -9.75 -1.98
C PHE A 136 9.38 -9.72 -2.50
N GLY A 137 10.17 -10.75 -2.23
CA GLY A 137 11.53 -10.88 -2.77
C GLY A 137 11.56 -10.85 -4.30
N TYR A 138 10.63 -11.56 -4.96
CA TYR A 138 10.44 -11.48 -6.40
C TYR A 138 10.09 -10.06 -6.87
N PHE A 139 9.18 -9.36 -6.18
CA PHE A 139 8.81 -7.99 -6.53
C PHE A 139 9.97 -7.01 -6.36
N VAL A 140 10.78 -7.17 -5.33
CA VAL A 140 11.99 -6.37 -5.12
C VAL A 140 13.01 -6.63 -6.24
N GLU A 141 13.24 -7.88 -6.64
CA GLU A 141 14.10 -8.20 -7.78
C GLU A 141 13.59 -7.59 -9.09
N MET A 142 12.29 -7.65 -9.34
CA MET A 142 11.71 -7.02 -10.53
C MET A 142 11.89 -5.50 -10.52
N ALA A 143 11.60 -4.83 -9.40
CA ALA A 143 11.79 -3.39 -9.25
C ALA A 143 13.26 -2.99 -9.44
N ARG A 144 14.19 -3.76 -8.87
CA ARG A 144 15.63 -3.58 -9.02
C ARG A 144 16.10 -3.76 -10.46
N LYS A 145 15.55 -4.74 -11.17
CA LYS A 145 15.90 -4.98 -12.58
C LYS A 145 15.39 -3.86 -13.50
N PHE A 146 14.24 -3.27 -13.17
CA PHE A 146 13.74 -2.09 -13.87
C PHE A 146 14.55 -0.83 -13.53
N HIS A 147 14.89 -0.65 -12.26
CA HIS A 147 15.65 0.50 -11.78
C HIS A 147 16.62 0.09 -10.67
N PRO A 148 17.91 -0.09 -11.00
CA PRO A 148 18.92 -0.47 -10.03
C PRO A 148 19.09 0.58 -8.93
N HIS A 149 19.03 0.16 -7.67
CA HIS A 149 19.21 1.04 -6.51
C HIS A 149 19.63 0.22 -5.27
N GLU A 150 20.55 0.76 -4.46
CA GLU A 150 21.15 0.09 -3.28
C GLU A 150 20.11 -0.39 -2.24
N LYS A 151 19.06 0.38 -2.00
CA LYS A 151 17.95 0.01 -1.11
C LYS A 151 17.27 -1.30 -1.51
N PHE A 152 17.23 -1.64 -2.80
CA PHE A 152 16.74 -2.95 -3.22
C PHE A 152 17.71 -4.05 -2.83
N ASP A 153 19.02 -3.84 -2.97
CA ASP A 153 20.03 -4.79 -2.49
C ASP A 153 19.92 -5.01 -0.97
N GLU A 154 19.72 -3.94 -0.19
CA GLU A 154 19.49 -4.02 1.25
C GLU A 154 18.24 -4.84 1.59
N MET A 155 17.12 -4.59 0.91
CA MET A 155 15.89 -5.38 1.11
C MET A 155 16.11 -6.85 0.77
N LEU A 156 16.77 -7.15 -0.36
CA LEU A 156 17.06 -8.53 -0.76
C LEU A 156 17.94 -9.25 0.27
N LYS A 157 18.98 -8.59 0.80
CA LYS A 157 19.82 -9.14 1.88
C LYS A 157 19.02 -9.49 3.13
N LEU A 158 18.00 -8.71 3.48
CA LEU A 158 17.11 -8.98 4.62
C LEU A 158 16.14 -10.13 4.35
N LEU A 159 15.70 -10.31 3.10
CA LEU A 159 14.70 -11.31 2.71
C LEU A 159 15.31 -12.69 2.43
N GLU A 160 16.53 -12.74 1.88
CA GLU A 160 17.15 -14.01 1.43
C GLU A 160 17.26 -15.06 2.55
N PRO A 161 17.66 -14.72 3.80
CA PRO A 161 17.70 -15.70 4.90
C PRO A 161 16.32 -16.25 5.30
N ALA A 162 15.25 -15.52 5.00
CA ALA A 162 13.87 -15.88 5.34
C ALA A 162 13.10 -16.52 4.17
N LYS A 163 13.75 -16.73 3.04
CA LYS A 163 13.18 -17.39 1.88
C LYS A 163 12.82 -18.85 2.21
N SER A 164 11.56 -19.23 2.00
CA SER A 164 11.10 -20.60 2.25
C SER A 164 11.34 -21.51 1.02
N ILE A 165 11.72 -22.78 1.25
CA ILE A 165 12.27 -23.68 0.22
C ILE A 165 11.37 -24.89 -0.13
N PRO A 166 10.05 -24.93 0.19
CA PRO A 166 9.23 -25.80 -0.68
C PRO A 166 7.84 -25.30 -1.04
N VAL A 167 7.48 -24.04 -0.77
CA VAL A 167 6.13 -23.58 -1.11
C VAL A 167 6.13 -23.02 -2.53
N GLU A 168 5.67 -23.82 -3.49
CA GLU A 168 5.31 -23.33 -4.82
C GLU A 168 4.14 -22.35 -4.70
N PHE A 169 4.44 -21.05 -4.65
CA PHE A 169 3.39 -20.04 -4.68
C PHE A 169 3.03 -19.74 -6.13
N LEU A 170 1.84 -20.16 -6.53
CA LEU A 170 1.23 -19.72 -7.77
C LEU A 170 0.63 -18.33 -7.56
N VAL A 171 1.13 -17.35 -8.30
CA VAL A 171 0.40 -16.09 -8.52
C VAL A 171 -0.55 -16.36 -9.67
N LEU A 172 -1.79 -16.77 -9.35
CA LEU A 172 -2.77 -17.13 -10.36
C LEU A 172 -3.52 -15.86 -10.81
N SER A 173 -3.24 -15.36 -12.00
CA SER A 173 -4.28 -14.67 -12.77
C SER A 173 -5.04 -15.74 -13.56
N THR A 174 -6.19 -16.19 -13.04
CA THR A 174 -7.29 -16.85 -13.76
C THR A 174 -6.94 -18.06 -14.68
N LYS A 175 -7.49 -19.23 -14.32
CA LYS A 175 -7.70 -20.46 -15.12
C LYS A 175 -7.18 -20.41 -16.59
N SER A 176 -5.93 -20.76 -16.84
CA SER A 176 -5.49 -21.07 -18.22
C SER A 176 -4.53 -22.26 -18.27
N ARG A 177 -4.62 -23.05 -19.34
CA ARG A 177 -4.06 -24.40 -19.50
C ARG A 177 -2.60 -24.44 -19.98
N PHE A 178 -1.79 -23.41 -19.68
CA PHE A 178 -0.41 -23.31 -20.21
C PHE A 178 0.64 -23.26 -19.08
N PRO A 179 0.97 -24.42 -18.47
CA PRO A 179 1.96 -24.50 -17.39
C PRO A 179 3.40 -24.18 -17.85
N GLU A 180 3.71 -24.31 -19.14
CA GLU A 180 5.06 -24.13 -19.71
C GLU A 180 5.59 -22.68 -19.64
N LEU A 181 4.73 -21.71 -19.34
CA LEU A 181 5.11 -20.30 -19.19
C LEU A 181 5.66 -19.97 -17.79
N PHE A 182 5.41 -20.83 -16.79
CA PHE A 182 5.84 -20.58 -15.41
C PHE A 182 7.35 -20.80 -15.22
N ASP A 183 7.95 -21.72 -16.00
CA ASP A 183 9.35 -22.12 -15.83
C ASP A 183 10.36 -21.18 -16.51
N LYS A 184 9.90 -20.11 -17.15
CA LYS A 184 10.76 -19.17 -17.90
C LYS A 184 11.14 -17.93 -17.09
N ASN A 185 10.47 -17.63 -15.99
CA ASN A 185 10.75 -16.45 -15.18
C ASN A 185 11.83 -16.75 -14.14
N THR A 186 13.09 -16.48 -14.49
CA THR A 186 14.25 -16.79 -13.64
C THR A 186 14.23 -16.08 -12.29
N LEU A 187 13.63 -14.90 -12.19
CA LEU A 187 13.48 -14.19 -10.91
C LEU A 187 12.42 -14.85 -10.02
N ALA A 188 11.29 -15.27 -10.60
CA ALA A 188 10.26 -16.00 -9.86
C ALA A 188 10.81 -17.34 -9.34
N LEU A 189 11.53 -18.08 -10.18
CA LEU A 189 12.19 -19.33 -9.80
C LEU A 189 13.23 -19.13 -8.69
N LYS A 190 14.01 -18.04 -8.74
CA LYS A 190 14.93 -17.69 -7.65
C LYS A 190 14.19 -17.58 -6.31
N TRP A 191 12.92 -17.19 -6.28
CA TRP A 191 12.12 -17.06 -5.06
C TRP A 191 11.13 -18.22 -4.85
N ASN A 192 11.30 -19.35 -5.54
CA ASN A 192 10.39 -20.52 -5.46
C ASN A 192 8.92 -20.17 -5.79
N LEU A 193 8.72 -19.26 -6.74
CA LEU A 193 7.40 -18.84 -7.21
C LEU A 193 7.13 -19.36 -8.63
N LYS A 194 5.86 -19.62 -8.92
CA LYS A 194 5.35 -19.84 -10.27
C LYS A 194 4.52 -18.64 -10.68
N VAL A 195 5.05 -17.86 -11.60
CA VAL A 195 4.45 -16.61 -12.09
C VAL A 195 4.26 -16.67 -13.60
N ARG A 196 3.16 -16.10 -14.11
CA ARG A 196 2.92 -16.03 -15.56
C ARG A 196 3.61 -14.83 -16.17
N GLY A 197 4.14 -15.01 -17.37
CA GLY A 197 4.79 -13.94 -18.12
C GLY A 197 6.28 -13.87 -17.86
N GLN A 198 6.98 -13.21 -18.78
CA GLN A 198 8.40 -12.99 -18.68
C GLN A 198 8.67 -11.66 -17.98
N VAL A 199 9.80 -11.56 -17.29
CA VAL A 199 10.26 -10.30 -16.69
C VAL A 199 10.20 -9.15 -17.70
N GLN A 200 10.57 -9.42 -18.96
CA GLN A 200 10.56 -8.44 -20.04
C GLN A 200 9.19 -7.84 -20.32
N ASP A 201 8.11 -8.62 -20.18
CA ASP A 201 6.74 -8.14 -20.38
C ASP A 201 6.35 -7.08 -19.35
N HIS A 202 6.80 -7.26 -18.10
CA HIS A 202 6.60 -6.28 -17.03
C HIS A 202 7.43 -5.01 -17.28
N LEU A 203 8.70 -5.16 -17.66
CA LEU A 203 9.58 -4.01 -17.95
C LEU A 203 9.01 -3.14 -19.09
N GLN A 204 8.62 -3.75 -20.22
CA GLN A 204 8.03 -3.02 -21.34
C GLN A 204 6.73 -2.28 -20.95
N ARG A 205 5.92 -2.88 -20.08
CA ARG A 205 4.71 -2.24 -19.56
C ARG A 205 5.06 -1.02 -18.71
N TRP A 206 6.05 -1.12 -17.83
CA TRP A 206 6.48 -0.02 -16.98
C TRP A 206 7.17 1.11 -17.76
N GLU A 207 7.93 0.79 -18.80
CA GLU A 207 8.49 1.79 -19.73
C GLU A 207 7.39 2.64 -20.38
N LYS A 208 6.30 2.00 -20.84
CA LYS A 208 5.14 2.71 -21.40
C LYS A 208 4.49 3.63 -20.37
N TRP A 209 4.39 3.19 -19.11
CA TRP A 209 3.85 4.02 -18.03
C TRP A 209 4.72 5.24 -17.73
N GLU A 210 6.04 5.06 -17.68
CA GLU A 210 6.99 6.17 -17.53
C GLU A 210 6.90 7.18 -18.68
N GLN A 211 6.76 6.71 -19.93
CA GLN A 211 6.58 7.59 -21.10
C GLN A 211 5.27 8.39 -21.00
N PHE A 212 4.18 7.75 -20.60
CA PHE A 212 2.89 8.41 -20.42
C PHE A 212 2.92 9.47 -19.30
N ARG A 213 3.68 9.24 -18.22
CA ARG A 213 3.83 10.22 -17.13
C ARG A 213 4.72 11.41 -17.47
N LYS A 214 5.63 11.28 -18.45
CA LYS A 214 6.47 12.39 -18.91
C LYS A 214 5.77 13.29 -19.92
N SER A 215 4.71 12.79 -20.55
CA SER A 215 3.95 13.49 -21.59
C SER A 215 2.69 14.20 -21.07
N ASN A 216 2.34 13.99 -19.79
CA ASN A 216 1.24 14.64 -19.08
C ASN A 216 1.75 15.33 -17.82
#